data_AF-A0A838TDC8-F1
#
_entry.id   AF-A0A838TDC8-F1
#
_cell.length_a   1.000
_cell.length_b   1.000
_cell.length_c   1.000
_cell.angle_alpha   90.00
_cell.angle_beta   90.00
_cell.angle_gamma   90.00
#
_symmetry.space_group_name_H-M   'P 1'
#
loop_
_entity.id
_entity.type
_entity.pdbx_description
1 polymer ?
#
loop_
_entity_poly.entity_id
_entity_poly.type
_entity_poly.pdbx_seq_one_letter_code
_entity_poly.pdbx_strand_id
1 'polypeptide(L)'
;MSATTVKLDGELLRAIESVKSPSQTLSAYVREALQRDLRRRQMRDAAEIYTNLLRTNAAEREAMDEWEAASLATTPRSRRK
;
A
#
# COMPACT_ATOMS: atom_id res chain seq x y z
N MET A 1 16.82 18.77 -1.82
CA MET A 1 15.38 18.67 -2.10
C MET A 1 14.97 19.89 -2.90
N SER A 2 14.37 19.74 -4.08
CA SER A 2 13.67 20.85 -4.73
C SER A 2 12.32 21.05 -4.05
N ALA A 3 11.98 22.30 -3.75
CA ALA A 3 10.64 22.65 -3.31
C ALA A 3 9.78 22.90 -4.55
N THR A 4 8.66 22.18 -4.64
CA THR A 4 7.68 22.33 -5.72
C THR A 4 6.37 22.80 -5.11
N THR A 5 5.74 23.80 -5.72
CA THR A 5 4.44 24.33 -5.28
C THR A 5 3.30 23.61 -5.99
N VAL A 6 2.33 23.11 -5.24
CA VAL A 6 1.11 22.48 -5.76
C VAL A 6 -0.09 23.28 -5.25
N LYS A 7 -1.00 23.65 -6.15
CA LYS A 7 -2.26 24.30 -5.77
C LYS A 7 -3.22 23.25 -5.20
N LEU A 8 -3.75 23.51 -4.01
CA LEU A 8 -4.77 22.70 -3.37
C LEU A 8 -6.03 23.54 -3.24
N ASP A 9 -7.18 22.87 -3.33
CA ASP A 9 -8.44 23.48 -2.99
C ASP A 9 -8.47 23.92 -1.51
N GLY A 10 -9.13 25.03 -1.22
CA GLY A 10 -9.17 25.60 0.13
C GLY A 10 -9.92 24.73 1.14
N GLU A 11 -10.96 24.02 0.72
CA GLU A 11 -11.65 23.05 1.56
C GLU A 11 -10.79 21.82 1.83
N LEU A 12 -10.07 21.35 0.81
CA LEU A 12 -9.12 20.25 0.96
C LEU A 12 -7.99 20.60 1.95
N LEU A 13 -7.44 21.82 1.88
CA LEU A 13 -6.44 22.27 2.84
C LEU A 13 -6.99 22.27 4.27
N ARG A 14 -8.20 22.80 4.49
CA ARG A 14 -8.85 22.77 5.81
C ARG A 14 -9.06 21.36 6.33
N ALA A 15 -9.50 20.44 5.46
CA ALA A 15 -9.67 19.04 5.81
C ALA A 15 -8.34 18.40 6.23
N ILE A 16 -7.25 18.65 5.49
CA ILE A 16 -5.92 18.14 5.83
C ILE A 16 -5.44 18.68 7.18
N GLU A 17 -5.58 19.98 7.42
CA GLU A 17 -5.21 20.62 8.69
C GLU A 17 -5.99 20.03 9.88
N SER A 18 -7.24 19.61 9.68
CA SER A 18 -8.06 18.99 10.73
C SER A 18 -7.68 17.54 11.07
N VAL A 19 -7.03 16.82 10.14
CA VAL A 19 -6.70 15.39 10.29
C VAL A 19 -5.22 15.17 10.63
N LYS A 20 -4.32 16.04 10.17
CA LYS A 20 -2.89 15.90 10.46
C LYS A 20 -2.62 16.04 11.96
N SER A 21 -1.56 15.39 12.43
CA SER A 21 -1.08 15.65 13.79
C SER A 21 -0.71 17.12 13.96
N PRO A 22 -0.94 17.76 15.13
CA PRO A 22 -0.49 19.12 15.40
C PRO A 22 1.02 19.31 15.20
N SER A 23 1.81 18.26 15.46
CA SER A 23 3.27 18.25 15.27
C SER A 23 3.72 18.04 13.83
N GLN A 24 2.81 17.68 12.92
CA GLN A 24 3.12 17.37 11.53
C GLN A 24 2.94 18.61 10.63
N THR A 25 3.92 18.86 9.78
CA THR A 25 3.84 19.91 8.75
C THR A 25 2.98 19.43 7.58
N LEU A 26 2.35 20.37 6.86
CA LEU A 26 1.56 20.06 5.67
C LEU A 26 2.38 19.27 4.62
N SER A 27 3.62 19.70 4.36
CA SER A 27 4.51 19.01 3.41
C SER A 27 4.86 17.59 3.85
N ALA A 28 5.01 17.34 5.15
CA ALA A 28 5.25 15.99 5.66
C ALA A 28 4.01 15.10 5.48
N TYR A 29 2.82 15.63 5.81
CA TYR A 29 1.55 14.92 5.61
C TYR A 29 1.33 14.55 4.14
N VAL A 30 1.48 15.52 3.23
CA VAL A 30 1.32 15.31 1.79
C VAL A 30 2.33 14.30 1.26
N ARG A 31 3.59 14.38 1.69
CA ARG A 31 4.61 13.41 1.31
C ARG A 31 4.24 11.99 1.72
N GLU A 32 3.82 11.80 2.97
CA GLU A 32 3.41 10.48 3.46
C GLU A 32 2.18 9.95 2.73
N ALA A 33 1.19 10.80 2.48
CA ALA A 33 -0.01 10.43 1.73
C ALA A 33 0.32 9.96 0.31
N LEU A 34 1.18 10.70 -0.41
CA LEU A 34 1.62 10.36 -1.76
C LEU A 34 2.47 9.08 -1.78
N GLN A 35 3.39 8.92 -0.83
CA GLN A 35 4.20 7.70 -0.73
C GLN A 35 3.32 6.47 -0.46
N ARG A 36 2.31 6.61 0.41
CA ARG A 36 1.35 5.56 0.70
C ARG A 36 0.52 5.19 -0.53
N ASP A 37 0.01 6.17 -1.28
CA ASP A 37 -0.75 5.92 -2.50
C ASP A 37 0.12 5.23 -3.57
N LEU A 38 1.34 5.73 -3.79
CA LEU A 38 2.27 5.16 -4.76
C LEU A 38 2.59 3.70 -4.44
N ARG A 39 2.94 3.39 -3.19
CA ARG A 39 3.21 2.01 -2.76
C ARG A 39 1.99 1.10 -2.95
N ARG A 40 0.79 1.60 -2.68
CA ARG A 40 -0.45 0.82 -2.88
C ARG A 40 -0.68 0.48 -4.36
N ARG A 41 -0.44 1.43 -5.26
CA ARG A 41 -0.53 1.18 -6.71
C ARG A 41 0.51 0.17 -7.16
N GLN A 42 1.77 0.36 -6.78
CA GLN A 42 2.85 -0.58 -7.10
C GLN A 42 2.56 -2.00 -6.61
N MET A 43 2.01 -2.16 -5.40
CA MET A 43 1.62 -3.46 -4.86
C MET A 43 0.46 -4.09 -5.63
N ARG A 44 -0.52 -3.29 -6.06
CA ARG A 44 -1.62 -3.78 -6.92
C ARG A 44 -1.07 -4.26 -8.25
N ASP A 45 -0.25 -3.45 -8.91
CA ASP A 45 0.33 -3.78 -10.21
C ASP A 45 1.20 -5.04 -10.12
N ALA A 46 2.03 -5.16 -9.07
CA ALA A 46 2.83 -6.35 -8.81
C ALA A 46 1.96 -7.60 -8.59
N ALA A 47 0.87 -7.48 -7.83
CA ALA A 47 -0.06 -8.58 -7.60
C ALA A 47 -0.75 -9.01 -8.91
N GLU A 48 -1.14 -8.08 -9.77
CA GLU A 48 -1.72 -8.37 -11.08
C GLU A 48 -0.71 -9.09 -11.99
N ILE A 49 0.53 -8.61 -12.05
CA ILE A 49 1.61 -9.24 -12.82
C ILE A 49 1.85 -10.67 -12.32
N TYR A 50 1.96 -10.85 -11.00
CA TYR A 50 2.20 -12.18 -10.42
C TYR A 50 1.02 -13.13 -10.64
N THR A 51 -0.22 -12.64 -10.50
CA THR A 51 -1.42 -13.43 -10.82
C THR A 51 -1.43 -13.89 -12.27
N ASN A 52 -1.00 -13.03 -13.20
CA ASN A 52 -0.88 -13.41 -14.61
C ASN A 52 0.25 -14.42 -14.84
N LEU A 53 1.38 -14.29 -14.14
CA LEU A 53 2.46 -15.28 -14.18
C LEU A 53 1.97 -16.66 -13.72
N LEU A 54 1.23 -16.73 -12.61
CA LEU A 54 0.66 -17.99 -12.11
C LEU A 54 -0.31 -18.64 -13.10
N ARG A 55 -0.95 -17.88 -14.00
CA ARG A 55 -1.81 -18.45 -15.05
C ARG A 55 -0.99 -19.10 -16.17
N THR A 56 0.11 -18.46 -16.57
CA THR A 56 0.92 -18.85 -17.73
C THR A 56 2.07 -19.81 -17.38
N ASN A 57 2.49 -19.88 -16.12
CA ASN A 57 3.59 -20.71 -15.65
C ASN A 57 3.10 -21.78 -14.67
N ALA A 58 3.07 -23.04 -15.10
CA ALA A 58 2.63 -24.16 -14.29
C ALA A 58 3.58 -24.48 -13.13
N ALA A 59 4.90 -24.33 -13.31
CA ALA A 59 5.88 -24.60 -12.27
C ALA A 59 5.77 -23.59 -11.12
N GLU A 60 5.59 -22.30 -11.44
CA GLU A 60 5.38 -21.27 -10.42
C GLU A 60 4.07 -21.49 -9.65
N ARG A 61 3.02 -21.94 -10.33
CA ARG A 61 1.73 -22.28 -9.71
C ARG A 61 1.84 -23.47 -8.77
N GLU A 62 2.52 -24.54 -9.18
CA GLU A 62 2.76 -25.71 -8.32
C GLU A 62 3.58 -25.35 -7.09
N ALA A 63 4.63 -24.52 -7.26
CA ALA A 63 5.38 -24.00 -6.13
C ALA A 63 4.49 -23.18 -5.18
N MET A 64 3.63 -22.30 -5.72
CA MET A 64 2.69 -21.53 -4.90
C MET A 64 1.71 -22.43 -4.12
N ASP A 65 1.18 -23.48 -4.75
CA ASP A 65 0.29 -24.45 -4.10
C ASP A 65 0.99 -25.18 -2.94
N GLU A 66 2.29 -25.50 -3.09
CA GLU A 66 3.11 -26.05 -2.00
C GLU A 66 3.22 -25.05 -0.83
N TRP A 67 3.47 -23.78 -1.12
CA TRP A 67 3.53 -22.73 -0.10
C TRP A 67 2.19 -22.50 0.60
N GLU A 68 1.06 -22.59 -0.10
CA GLU A 68 -0.27 -22.47 0.49
C GLU A 68 -0.63 -23.67 1.38
N ALA A 69 -0.19 -24.88 1.00
CA ALA A 69 -0.40 -26.10 1.77
C ALA A 69 0.55 -26.22 2.98
N ALA A 70 1.61 -25.40 3.05
CA ALA A 70 2.57 -25.44 4.13
C ALA A 70 1.91 -25.15 5.49
N SER A 71 2.04 -26.08 6.43
CA SER A 71 1.50 -25.93 7.78
C SER A 71 2.19 -24.75 8.48
N LEU A 72 1.41 -23.73 8.84
CA LEU A 72 1.91 -22.66 9.69
C LEU A 72 2.13 -23.22 11.11
N ALA A 73 3.38 -23.20 11.57
CA ALA A 73 3.77 -23.68 12.90
C ALA A 73 3.02 -22.98 14.07
N THR A 74 2.34 -21.86 13.79
CA THR A 74 1.51 -21.16 14.77
C THR A 74 0.27 -20.62 14.07
N THR A 75 -0.92 -20.90 14.62
CA THR A 75 -2.16 -20.34 14.10
C THR A 75 -2.15 -18.81 14.22
N PRO A 76 -2.37 -18.05 13.14
CA PRO A 76 -2.40 -16.60 13.22
C PRO A 76 -3.52 -16.13 14.15
N ARG A 77 -3.19 -15.18 15.04
CA ARG A 77 -4.11 -14.66 16.07
C ARG A 77 -5.29 -13.97 15.38
N SER A 78 -6.47 -14.59 15.43
CA SER A 78 -7.71 -14.02 14.86
C SER A 78 -8.03 -12.67 15.52
N ARG A 79 -8.00 -11.60 14.73
CA ARG A 79 -8.42 -10.26 15.17
C ARG A 79 -9.95 -10.24 15.22
N ARG A 80 -10.55 -10.30 16.42
CA ARG A 80 -12.01 -10.17 16.59
C ARG A 80 -12.46 -8.82 15.99
N LYS A 81 -13.50 -8.89 15.15
CA LYS A 81 -14.23 -7.76 14.57
C LYS A 81 -14.96 -6.98 15.65
#